data_AF-A0A0R1YX85-F1
#
_entry.id   AF-A0A0R1YX85-F1
#
_cell.length_a   1.000
_cell.length_b   1.000
_cell.length_c   1.000
_cell.angle_alpha   90.00
_cell.angle_beta   90.00
_cell.angle_gamma   90.00
#
_symmetry.space_group_name_H-M   'P 1'
#
loop_
_entity.id
_entity.type
_entity.pdbx_description
1 polymer ?
#
loop_
_entity_poly.entity_id
_entity_poly.type
_entity_poly.pdbx_seq_one_letter_code
_entity_poly.pdbx_strand_id
1 'polypeptide(L)' 'MAQDDAAVKTALIVMYVIGVACLAITFFLLDKVNGKWFTKFSVGLATIVLIMGMILLNVVNLN' A
#
# COMPACT_ATOMS: atom_id res chain seq x y z
N MET A 1 -25.79 11.73 -2.79
CA MET A 1 -24.87 11.23 -3.84
C MET A 1 -23.46 11.78 -3.61
N ALA A 2 -23.21 13.10 -3.56
CA ALA A 2 -21.87 13.66 -3.35
C ALA A 2 -21.18 13.36 -1.99
N GLN A 3 -21.94 13.21 -0.89
CA GLN A 3 -21.35 12.90 0.43
C GLN A 3 -20.98 11.41 0.59
N ASP A 4 -21.70 10.53 -0.11
CA ASP A 4 -21.49 9.08 -0.07
C ASP A 4 -20.20 8.71 -0.83
N ASP A 5 -19.98 9.34 -1.99
CA ASP A 5 -18.72 9.24 -2.74
C ASP A 5 -17.50 9.71 -1.92
N ALA A 6 -17.62 10.80 -1.16
CA ALA A 6 -16.52 11.30 -0.33
C ALA A 6 -16.20 10.36 0.84
N ALA A 7 -17.21 9.79 1.50
CA ALA A 7 -17.02 8.83 2.59
C ALA A 7 -16.40 7.52 2.09
N VAL A 8 -16.88 6.99 0.96
CA VAL A 8 -16.34 5.78 0.33
C VAL A 8 -14.91 6.00 -0.14
N LYS A 9 -14.60 7.15 -0.76
CA LYS A 9 -13.22 7.52 -1.14
C LYS A 9 -12.29 7.60 0.07
N THR A 10 -12.74 8.23 1.15
CA THR A 10 -11.95 8.35 2.39
C THR A 10 -11.68 6.96 2.98
N ALA A 11 -12.68 6.09 3.02
CA ALA A 11 -12.52 4.71 3.48
C ALA A 11 -11.54 3.91 2.59
N LEU A 12 -11.58 4.11 1.27
CA LEU A 12 -10.64 3.50 0.31
C LEU A 12 -9.19 3.94 0.57
N ILE A 13 -8.97 5.24 0.76
CA ILE A 13 -7.65 5.79 1.08
C ILE A 13 -7.13 5.19 2.38
N VAL A 14 -7.94 5.16 3.44
CA VAL A 14 -7.57 4.60 4.74
C VAL A 14 -7.23 3.11 4.64
N MET A 15 -8.04 2.33 3.91
CA MET A 15 -7.78 0.91 3.68
C MET A 15 -6.45 0.67 2.96
N TYR A 16 -6.15 1.46 1.92
CA TYR A 16 -4.89 1.37 1.20
C TYR A 16 -3.69 1.75 2.08
N VAL A 17 -3.81 2.80 2.89
CA VAL A 17 -2.75 3.24 3.82
C VAL A 17 -2.42 2.14 4.83
N ILE A 18 -3.44 1.50 5.42
CA ILE A 18 -3.25 0.39 6.36
C ILE A 18 -2.59 -0.81 5.64
N GLY A 19 -3.02 -1.10 4.41
CA GLY A 19 -2.40 -2.14 3.58
C GLY A 19 -0.91 -1.89 3.35
N VAL A 20 -0.54 -0.68 2.95
CA VAL A 20 0.87 -0.29 2.73
C VAL A 20 1.68 -0.38 4.04
N ALA A 21 1.11 0.05 5.17
CA ALA A 21 1.77 -0.05 6.48
C ALA A 21 2.04 -1.51 6.89
N CYS A 22 1.06 -2.40 6.70
CA CYS A 22 1.23 -3.84 6.93
C CYS A 22 2.32 -4.45 6.04
N LEU A 23 2.37 -4.07 4.76
CA LEU A 23 3.40 -4.55 3.83
C LEU A 23 4.78 -4.07 4.26
N ALA A 24 4.93 -2.82 4.69
CA ALA A 24 6.19 -2.26 5.19
C ALA A 24 6.68 -3.01 6.45
N ILE A 25 5.79 -3.28 7.41
CA ILE A 25 6.13 -4.05 8.63
C ILE A 25 6.55 -5.48 8.27
N THR A 26 5.82 -6.13 7.36
CA THR A 26 6.15 -7.47 6.87
C THR A 26 7.52 -7.48 6.21
N PHE A 27 7.85 -6.45 5.43
CA PHE A 27 9.15 -6.26 4.81
C PHE A 27 10.27 -6.15 5.86
N PHE A 28 10.05 -5.36 6.91
CA PHE A 28 11.01 -5.18 7.99
C PHE A 28 11.25 -6.47 8.79
N LEU A 29 10.17 -7.22 9.06
CA LEU A 29 10.26 -8.53 9.70
C LEU A 29 11.02 -9.53 8.82
N LEU A 30 10.73 -9.56 7.53
CA LEU A 30 11.44 -10.43 6.58
C LEU A 30 12.91 -10.07 6.44
N ASP A 31 13.24 -8.79 6.40
CA ASP A 31 14.63 -8.33 6.37
C ASP A 31 15.38 -8.82 7.61
N LYS A 32 14.77 -8.65 8.80
CA LYS A 32 15.34 -9.09 10.08
C LYS A 32 15.53 -10.61 10.15
N VAL A 33 14.64 -11.39 9.55
CA VAL A 33 14.70 -12.87 9.58
C VAL A 33 15.65 -13.42 8.52
N ASN A 34 15.66 -12.88 7.31
CA ASN A 34 16.52 -13.37 6.21
C ASN A 34 17.93 -12.77 6.23
N GLY A 35 18.18 -11.68 6.96
CA GLY A 35 19.46 -10.97 6.96
C GLY A 35 19.87 -10.42 5.59
N LYS A 36 18.92 -10.34 4.64
CA LYS A 36 19.12 -9.89 3.26
C LYS A 36 17.99 -8.93 2.88
N TRP A 37 18.37 -7.67 2.68
CA TRP A 37 17.49 -6.56 2.26
C TRP A 37 16.74 -6.84 0.95
N PHE A 38 17.36 -7.56 0.02
CA PHE A 38 16.81 -7.86 -1.31
C PHE A 38 16.68 -9.37 -1.51
N THR A 39 15.49 -9.90 -1.23
CA THR A 39 15.10 -11.25 -1.63
C THR A 39 14.06 -11.18 -2.75
N LYS A 40 13.90 -12.25 -3.54
CA LYS A 40 12.88 -12.32 -4.60
C LYS A 40 11.47 -11.99 -4.07
N PHE A 41 11.22 -12.30 -2.79
CA PHE A 41 9.99 -11.95 -2.08
C PHE A 41 9.85 -10.45 -1.83
N SER A 42 10.93 -9.78 -1.44
CA SER A 42 10.99 -8.33 -1.23
C SER A 42 10.78 -7.56 -2.55
N VAL A 43 11.33 -8.07 -3.67
CA VAL A 43 11.04 -7.51 -5.02
C VAL A 43 9.56 -7.65 -5.37
N GLY A 44 8.94 -8.79 -5.11
CA GLY A 44 7.50 -8.99 -5.33
C GLY A 44 6.62 -8.04 -4.50
N LEU A 45 6.97 -7.84 -3.22
CA LEU A 45 6.31 -6.89 -2.34
C LEU A 45 6.45 -5.43 -2.83
N ALA A 46 7.64 -5.04 -3.30
CA ALA A 46 7.88 -3.69 -3.82
C ALA A 46 6.97 -3.38 -5.02
N THR A 47 6.75 -4.36 -5.91
CA THR A 47 5.83 -4.22 -7.05
C THR A 47 4.38 -4.02 -6.59
N ILE A 48 3.93 -4.75 -5.56
CA ILE A 48 2.58 -4.61 -4.99
C ILE A 48 2.40 -3.21 -4.37
N VAL A 49 3.40 -2.73 -3.62
CA VAL A 49 3.39 -1.38 -3.03
C VAL A 49 3.35 -0.31 -4.12
N LEU A 50 4.08 -0.47 -5.23
CA LEU A 50 4.03 0.43 -6.38
C LEU A 50 2.65 0.49 -7.03
N ILE A 51 2.03 -0.67 -7.29
CA ILE A 51 0.67 -0.74 -7.86
C ILE A 51 -0.32 -0.06 -6.92
N MET A 52 -0.24 -0.37 -5.62
CA MET A 52 -1.12 0.25 -4.63
C MET A 52 -0.91 1.76 -4.53
N GLY A 53 0.32 2.24 -4.60
CA GLY A 53 0.65 3.65 -4.64
C GLY A 53 0.10 4.37 -5.87
N MET A 54 0.19 3.75 -7.07
CA MET A 54 -0.40 4.30 -8.29
C MET A 54 -1.92 4.42 -8.20
N ILE A 55 -2.59 3.42 -7.62
CA ILE A 55 -4.04 3.47 -7.40
C ILE A 55 -4.39 4.61 -6.43
N LEU A 56 -3.64 4.75 -5.34
CA LEU A 56 -3.80 5.84 -4.38
C LEU A 56 -3.65 7.22 -5.04
N LEU A 57 -2.60 7.41 -5.84
CA LEU A 57 -2.37 8.65 -6.58
C LEU A 57 -3.51 8.96 -7.54
N ASN A 58 -4.01 7.96 -8.27
CA ASN A 58 -5.17 8.14 -9.14
C ASN A 58 -6.44 8.51 -8.35
N VAL A 59 -6.71 7.83 -7.23
CA VAL A 59 -7.88 8.12 -6.38
C VAL A 59 -7.83 9.54 -5.80
N VAL A 60 -6.64 10.00 -5.39
CA VAL A 60 -6.42 11.36 -4.89
C VAL A 60 -6.52 12.40 -6.02
N ASN A 61 -6.00 12.10 -7.21
CA ASN A 61 -6.03 13.02 -8.36
C ASN A 61 -7.41 13.09 -9.05
N LEU A 62 -8.24 12.06 -8.88
CA LEU A 62 -9.66 12.02 -9.31
C LEU A 62 -10.60 12.71 -8.30
N ASN A 63 -10.07 13.41 -7.30
CA ASN A 63 -10.81 14.24 -6.35
C ASN A 63 -10.59 15.72 -6.66
#